data_AF-A0A969PMS6-F1
#
_entry.id   AF-A0A969PMS6-F1
#
_cell.length_a   1.000
_cell.length_b   1.000
_cell.length_c   1.000
_cell.angle_alpha   90.00
_cell.angle_beta   90.00
_cell.angle_gamma   90.00
#
_symmetry.space_group_name_H-M   'P 1'
#
loop_
_entity.id
_entity.type
_entity.pdbx_description
1 polymer ?
#
loop_
_entity_poly.entity_id
_entity_poly.type
_entity_poly.pdbx_seq_one_letter_code
_entity_poly.pdbx_strand_id
1 'polypeptide(L)'
;MPVQLNEKQKVFLKQYTSLLQEVQESAVYAGECYIQGDDDIADRLLASVSTGLIPYNPENMTMFSIFGSEKSALNRLTIFHHAVTEAAAITEKEWTTAEKMQFLHEQFIPALKTWQDTAALYSTSGDDTDAGH
;
A
#
# COMPACT_ATOMS: atom_id res chain seq x y z
N MET A 1 -20.98 2.58 -8.33
CA MET A 1 -21.68 3.70 -7.64
C MET A 1 -20.67 4.39 -6.76
N PRO A 2 -20.61 5.73 -6.73
CA PRO A 2 -19.65 6.43 -5.87
C PRO A 2 -19.99 6.16 -4.39
N VAL A 3 -19.01 5.71 -3.60
CA VAL A 3 -19.16 5.58 -2.15
C VAL A 3 -19.15 6.98 -1.56
N GLN A 4 -20.23 7.38 -0.88
CA GLN A 4 -20.27 8.67 -0.22
C GLN A 4 -19.47 8.58 1.09
N LEU A 5 -18.26 9.15 1.08
CA LEU A 5 -17.38 9.15 2.25
C LEU A 5 -17.77 10.25 3.23
N ASN A 6 -17.78 9.91 4.52
CA ASN A 6 -17.87 10.93 5.57
C ASN A 6 -16.53 11.63 5.79
N GLU A 7 -16.53 12.76 6.49
CA GLU A 7 -15.33 13.58 6.73
C GLU A 7 -14.19 12.80 7.40
N LYS A 8 -14.49 11.90 8.34
CA LYS A 8 -13.45 11.06 8.97
C LYS A 8 -12.83 10.08 7.97
N GLN A 9 -13.62 9.50 7.08
CA GLN A 9 -13.15 8.60 6.02
C GLN A 9 -12.31 9.37 4.99
N LYS A 10 -12.69 10.60 4.62
CA LYS A 10 -11.89 11.45 3.73
C LYS A 10 -10.53 11.80 4.35
N VAL A 11 -10.50 12.22 5.62
CA VAL A 11 -9.26 12.52 6.35
C VAL A 11 -8.37 11.28 6.45
N PHE A 12 -8.96 10.13 6.82
CA PHE A 12 -8.25 8.86 6.85
C PHE A 12 -7.64 8.52 5.49
N LEU A 13 -8.43 8.62 4.41
CA LEU A 13 -7.99 8.24 3.07
C LEU A 13 -6.87 9.17 2.56
N LYS A 14 -6.92 10.46 2.89
CA LYS A 14 -5.84 11.40 2.60
C LYS A 14 -4.55 11.01 3.32
N GLN A 15 -4.62 10.73 4.62
CA GLN A 15 -3.44 10.30 5.39
C GLN A 15 -2.89 8.95 4.90
N TYR A 16 -3.80 8.03 4.59
CA TYR A 16 -3.44 6.70 4.11
C TYR A 16 -2.78 6.74 2.73
N THR A 17 -3.29 7.54 1.79
CA THR A 17 -2.67 7.69 0.47
C THR A 17 -1.30 8.38 0.56
N SER A 18 -1.11 9.34 1.48
CA SER A 18 0.23 9.89 1.79
C SER A 18 1.18 8.82 2.33
N LEU A 19 0.73 7.98 3.26
CA LEU A 19 1.54 6.85 3.76
C LEU A 19 1.93 5.89 2.61
N LEU A 20 0.99 5.53 1.73
CA LEU A 20 1.29 4.66 0.58
C LEU A 20 2.36 5.26 -0.34
N GLN A 21 2.35 6.58 -0.52
CA GLN A 21 3.36 7.30 -1.30
C GLN A 21 4.75 7.21 -0.64
N GLU A 22 4.84 7.42 0.67
CA GLU A 22 6.11 7.28 1.42
C GLU A 22 6.66 5.84 1.35
N VAL A 23 5.79 4.84 1.42
CA VAL A 23 6.17 3.42 1.24
C VAL A 23 6.68 3.17 -0.18
N GLN A 24 6.06 3.76 -1.19
CA GLN A 24 6.50 3.60 -2.58
C GLN A 24 7.92 4.16 -2.78
N GLU A 25 8.19 5.36 -2.26
CA GLU A 25 9.51 5.99 -2.34
C GLU A 25 10.57 5.16 -1.62
N SER A 26 10.23 4.64 -0.44
CA SER A 26 11.09 3.75 0.34
C SER A 26 11.37 2.44 -0.38
N ALA A 27 10.37 1.85 -1.03
CA ALA A 27 10.51 0.61 -1.79
C ALA A 27 11.38 0.81 -3.04
N VAL A 28 11.27 1.94 -3.73
CA VAL A 28 12.16 2.29 -4.85
C VAL A 28 13.60 2.41 -4.35
N TYR A 29 13.82 3.12 -3.24
CA TYR A 29 15.16 3.27 -2.66
C TYR A 29 15.74 1.92 -2.18
N ALA A 30 14.93 1.04 -1.59
CA ALA A 30 15.38 -0.31 -1.24
C ALA A 30 15.87 -1.09 -2.48
N GLY A 31 15.22 -0.91 -3.64
CA GLY A 31 15.68 -1.46 -4.91
C GLY A 31 17.06 -0.95 -5.32
N GLU A 32 17.33 0.34 -5.14
CA GLU A 32 18.65 0.94 -5.38
C GLU A 32 19.72 0.37 -4.44
N CYS A 33 19.39 0.17 -3.17
CA CYS A 33 20.29 -0.46 -2.20
C CYS A 33 20.66 -1.90 -2.60
N TYR A 34 19.70 -2.73 -3.06
CA TYR A 34 20.02 -4.07 -3.56
C TYR A 34 20.99 -4.05 -4.76
N ILE A 35 20.84 -3.07 -5.67
CA ILE A 35 21.75 -2.90 -6.80
C ILE A 35 23.17 -2.55 -6.34
N GLN A 36 23.28 -1.81 -5.24
CA GLN A 36 24.56 -1.39 -4.66
C GLN A 36 25.20 -2.46 -3.75
N GLY A 37 24.49 -3.55 -3.46
CA GLY A 37 24.92 -4.60 -2.54
C GLY A 37 24.69 -4.28 -1.06
N ASP A 38 23.86 -3.27 -0.77
CA ASP A 38 23.48 -2.84 0.58
C ASP A 38 22.19 -3.55 1.05
N ASP A 39 22.16 -4.88 0.95
CA ASP A 39 21.00 -5.72 1.23
C ASP A 39 20.43 -5.51 2.64
N ASP A 40 21.28 -5.39 3.66
CA ASP A 40 20.86 -5.19 5.05
C ASP A 40 20.08 -3.87 5.23
N ILE A 41 20.46 -2.83 4.49
CA ILE A 41 19.79 -1.52 4.53
C ILE A 41 18.44 -1.62 3.83
N ALA A 42 18.43 -2.26 2.65
CA ALA A 42 17.22 -2.48 1.86
C ALA A 42 16.17 -3.30 2.66
N ASP A 43 16.59 -4.42 3.24
CA ASP A 43 15.73 -5.32 4.02
C ASP A 43 15.09 -4.60 5.21
N ARG A 44 15.92 -3.90 6.01
CA ARG A 44 15.43 -3.19 7.20
C ARG A 44 14.47 -2.08 6.85
N LEU A 45 14.78 -1.32 5.80
CA LEU A 45 13.90 -0.26 5.33
C LEU A 45 12.56 -0.84 4.89
N LEU A 46 12.59 -1.83 3.99
CA LEU A 46 11.39 -2.43 3.42
C LEU A 46 10.53 -3.11 4.51
N ALA A 47 11.16 -3.82 5.45
CA ALA A 47 10.48 -4.41 6.59
C ALA A 47 9.83 -3.36 7.49
N SER A 48 10.56 -2.28 7.80
CA SER A 48 10.08 -1.20 8.67
C SER A 48 8.87 -0.49 8.09
N VAL A 49 8.94 -0.05 6.82
CA VAL A 49 7.82 0.66 6.19
C VAL A 49 6.62 -0.25 5.95
N SER A 50 6.86 -1.53 5.62
CA SER A 50 5.78 -2.52 5.43
C SER A 50 5.10 -2.89 6.75
N THR A 51 5.84 -2.95 7.86
CA THR A 51 5.25 -3.19 9.19
C THR A 51 4.22 -2.12 9.56
N GLY A 52 4.50 -0.86 9.19
CA GLY A 52 3.55 0.25 9.35
C GLY A 52 2.22 0.05 8.63
N LEU A 53 2.19 -0.78 7.58
CA LEU A 53 1.00 -1.07 6.77
C LEU A 53 0.19 -2.28 7.25
N ILE A 54 0.70 -3.11 8.15
CA ILE A 54 0.01 -4.32 8.65
C ILE A 54 -1.40 -4.05 9.19
N PRO A 55 -1.66 -2.96 9.96
CA PRO A 55 -3.00 -2.68 10.48
C PRO A 55 -4.06 -2.39 9.41
N TYR A 56 -3.65 -2.08 8.17
CA TYR A 56 -4.50 -1.69 7.05
C TYR A 56 -4.90 -2.90 6.18
N ASN A 57 -5.30 -3.99 6.83
CA ASN A 57 -5.70 -5.23 6.18
C ASN A 57 -7.19 -5.21 5.73
N PRO A 58 -7.66 -6.18 4.93
CA PRO A 58 -9.05 -6.25 4.47
C PRO A 58 -10.11 -6.36 5.57
N GLU A 59 -9.74 -6.85 6.76
CA GLU A 59 -10.64 -6.99 7.92
C GLU A 59 -10.68 -5.72 8.79
N ASN A 60 -9.80 -4.75 8.53
CA ASN A 60 -9.81 -3.47 9.20
C ASN A 60 -11.16 -2.76 8.96
N MET A 61 -11.87 -2.41 10.03
CA MET A 61 -13.21 -1.83 9.95
C MET A 61 -13.27 -0.55 9.12
N THR A 62 -12.24 0.31 9.21
CA THR A 62 -12.18 1.55 8.43
C THR A 62 -11.98 1.24 6.95
N MET A 63 -11.03 0.34 6.62
CA MET A 63 -10.80 -0.10 5.24
C MET A 63 -12.06 -0.75 4.65
N PHE A 64 -12.70 -1.66 5.39
CA PHE A 64 -13.93 -2.31 4.98
C PHE A 64 -15.08 -1.31 4.81
N SER A 65 -15.19 -0.29 5.67
CA SER A 65 -16.23 0.73 5.54
C SER A 65 -16.09 1.61 4.28
N ILE A 66 -14.88 1.73 3.73
CA ILE A 66 -14.58 2.55 2.55
C ILE A 66 -14.66 1.71 1.28
N PHE A 67 -14.02 0.53 1.28
CA PHE A 67 -13.82 -0.29 0.08
C PHE A 67 -14.73 -1.53 0.03
N GLY A 68 -15.42 -1.86 1.12
CA GLY A 68 -16.10 -3.15 1.29
C GLY A 68 -17.29 -3.38 0.36
N SER A 69 -17.86 -2.31 -0.20
CA SER A 69 -18.92 -2.41 -1.22
C SER A 69 -18.41 -2.84 -2.59
N GLU A 70 -17.10 -2.77 -2.86
CA GLU A 70 -16.50 -3.09 -4.15
C GLU A 70 -15.56 -4.30 -4.02
N LYS A 71 -16.03 -5.46 -4.50
CA LYS A 71 -15.26 -6.72 -4.44
C LYS A 71 -13.90 -6.61 -5.14
N SER A 72 -13.80 -5.87 -6.25
CA SER A 72 -12.53 -5.63 -6.94
C SER A 72 -11.55 -4.82 -6.09
N ALA A 73 -12.02 -3.80 -5.36
CA ALA A 73 -11.19 -3.02 -4.46
C ALA A 73 -10.68 -3.87 -3.30
N LEU A 74 -11.56 -4.64 -2.65
CA LEU A 74 -11.14 -5.57 -1.59
C LEU A 74 -10.14 -6.62 -2.08
N ASN A 75 -10.33 -7.17 -3.29
CA ASN A 75 -9.39 -8.14 -3.84
C ASN A 75 -8.00 -7.53 -4.08
N ARG A 76 -7.94 -6.28 -4.57
CA ARG A 76 -6.67 -5.55 -4.74
C ARG A 76 -6.01 -5.26 -3.39
N LEU A 77 -6.80 -4.87 -2.38
CA LEU A 77 -6.31 -4.70 -1.01
C LEU A 77 -5.74 -6.00 -0.45
N THR A 78 -6.40 -7.14 -0.65
CA THR A 78 -5.90 -8.46 -0.21
C THR A 78 -4.57 -8.81 -0.86
N ILE A 79 -4.45 -8.62 -2.18
CA ILE A 79 -3.19 -8.89 -2.91
C ILE A 79 -2.08 -8.00 -2.39
N PHE A 80 -2.35 -6.70 -2.22
CA PHE A 80 -1.37 -5.76 -1.68
C PHE A 80 -0.99 -6.11 -0.23
N HIS A 81 -1.97 -6.44 0.61
CA HIS A 81 -1.72 -6.80 2.00
C HIS A 81 -0.86 -8.06 2.12
N HIS A 82 -1.07 -9.05 1.24
CA HIS A 82 -0.17 -10.21 1.16
C HIS A 82 1.27 -9.80 0.86
N ALA A 83 1.50 -8.95 -0.16
CA ALA A 83 2.82 -8.43 -0.47
C ALA A 83 3.42 -7.64 0.70
N VAL A 84 2.62 -6.84 1.43
CA VAL A 84 3.03 -6.13 2.65
C VAL A 84 3.49 -7.09 3.73
N THR A 85 2.73 -8.16 4.00
CA THR A 85 3.11 -9.15 5.01
C THR A 85 4.40 -9.89 4.64
N GLU A 86 4.58 -10.20 3.36
CA GLU A 86 5.81 -10.81 2.86
C GLU A 86 7.02 -9.89 2.99
N ALA A 87 6.85 -8.60 2.68
CA ALA A 87 7.88 -7.58 2.80
C ALA A 87 8.23 -7.28 4.26
N ALA A 88 7.25 -7.26 5.16
CA ALA A 88 7.47 -7.08 6.60
C ALA A 88 8.31 -8.22 7.19
N ALA A 89 8.19 -9.44 6.66
CA ALA A 89 8.95 -10.61 7.08
C ALA A 89 10.23 -10.85 6.26
N ILE A 90 10.68 -9.90 5.42
CA ILE A 90 11.80 -10.14 4.49
C ILE A 90 13.11 -10.48 5.22
N THR A 91 13.34 -9.92 6.41
CA THR A 91 14.52 -10.19 7.25
C THR A 91 14.50 -11.58 7.90
N GLU A 92 13.34 -12.24 7.91
CA GLU A 92 13.15 -13.56 8.51
C GLU A 92 13.25 -14.68 7.46
N LYS A 93 13.26 -14.32 6.17
CA LYS A 93 13.33 -15.25 5.04
C LYS A 93 14.75 -15.41 4.55
N GLU A 94 15.13 -16.64 4.23
CA GLU A 94 16.38 -16.92 3.53
C GLU A 94 16.20 -16.72 2.01
N TRP A 95 16.20 -15.45 1.58
CA TRP A 95 16.17 -15.07 0.17
C TRP A 95 17.52 -14.51 -0.27
N THR A 96 17.93 -14.86 -1.48
CA THR A 96 19.04 -14.21 -2.19
C THR A 96 18.65 -12.79 -2.62
N THR A 97 19.64 -11.92 -2.86
CA THR A 97 19.42 -10.56 -3.40
C THR A 97 18.57 -10.59 -4.67
N ALA A 98 18.80 -11.57 -5.54
CA ALA A 98 18.04 -11.73 -6.79
C ALA A 98 16.55 -12.02 -6.53
N GLU A 99 16.24 -12.91 -5.58
CA GLU A 99 14.85 -13.22 -5.20
C GLU A 99 14.17 -12.01 -4.54
N LYS A 100 14.89 -11.25 -3.70
CA LYS A 100 14.38 -10.02 -3.08
C LYS A 100 14.06 -8.95 -4.12
N MET A 101 14.97 -8.73 -5.07
CA MET A 101 14.74 -7.80 -6.18
C MET A 101 13.57 -8.23 -7.06
N GLN A 102 13.48 -9.54 -7.36
CA GLN A 102 12.36 -10.08 -8.13
C GLN A 102 11.04 -9.83 -7.40
N PHE A 103 10.96 -10.18 -6.11
CA PHE A 103 9.78 -9.90 -5.28
C PHE A 103 9.42 -8.42 -5.28
N LEU A 104 10.40 -7.53 -5.07
CA LEU A 104 10.20 -6.09 -5.01
C LEU A 104 9.59 -5.55 -6.32
N HIS A 105 10.17 -5.91 -7.46
CA HIS A 105 9.80 -5.35 -8.76
C HIS A 105 8.62 -6.05 -9.43
N GLU A 106 8.45 -7.36 -9.24
CA GLU A 106 7.39 -8.14 -9.89
C GLU A 106 6.13 -8.28 -9.03
N GLN A 107 6.24 -8.14 -7.71
CA GLN A 107 5.12 -8.35 -6.80
C GLN A 107 4.79 -7.10 -5.97
N PHE A 108 5.73 -6.61 -5.16
CA PHE A 108 5.45 -5.56 -4.19
C PHE A 108 5.08 -4.22 -4.86
N ILE A 109 5.96 -3.69 -5.73
CA ILE A 109 5.73 -2.40 -6.39
C ILE A 109 4.47 -2.42 -7.28
N PRO A 110 4.22 -3.45 -8.12
CA PRO A 110 3.00 -3.52 -8.91
C PRO A 110 1.72 -3.59 -8.07
N ALA A 111 1.74 -4.35 -6.97
CA ALA A 111 0.60 -4.44 -6.06
C ALA A 111 0.34 -3.11 -5.34
N LEU A 112 1.39 -2.46 -4.85
CA LEU A 112 1.32 -1.13 -4.23
C LEU A 112 0.73 -0.09 -5.19
N LYS A 113 1.24 -0.02 -6.43
CA LYS A 113 0.75 0.92 -7.43
C LYS A 113 -0.72 0.69 -7.76
N THR A 114 -1.10 -0.57 -7.99
CA THR A 114 -2.49 -0.94 -8.28
C THR A 114 -3.42 -0.55 -7.12
N TRP A 115 -2.95 -0.69 -5.89
CA TRP A 115 -3.70 -0.30 -4.71
C TRP A 115 -3.78 1.21 -4.52
N GLN A 116 -2.68 1.95 -4.71
CA GLN A 116 -2.65 3.41 -4.70
C GLN A 116 -3.63 4.00 -5.71
N ASP A 117 -3.61 3.53 -6.96
CA ASP A 117 -4.53 3.96 -8.01
C ASP A 117 -5.99 3.72 -7.59
N THR A 118 -6.25 2.57 -6.95
CA THR A 118 -7.58 2.24 -6.44
C THR A 118 -8.00 3.18 -5.31
N ALA A 119 -7.14 3.43 -4.33
CA ALA A 119 -7.43 4.33 -3.21
C ALA A 119 -7.62 5.79 -3.66
N ALA A 120 -6.89 6.22 -4.70
CA ALA A 120 -7.00 7.57 -5.26
C ALA A 120 -8.38 7.84 -5.87
N LEU A 121 -9.01 6.84 -6.52
CA LEU A 121 -10.37 6.96 -7.08
C LEU A 121 -11.42 7.31 -6.02
N TYR A 122 -11.23 6.82 -4.80
CA TYR A 122 -12.12 7.10 -3.67
C TYR A 122 -11.86 8.49 -3.06
N SER A 123 -10.66 9.03 -3.24
CA SER A 123 -10.31 10.38 -2.76
C SER A 123 -10.91 11.47 -3.66
N THR A 124 -10.93 11.25 -4.98
CA THR A 124 -11.44 12.23 -5.97
C THR A 124 -12.96 12.20 -6.13
N SER A 125 -13.63 11.09 -5.78
CA SER A 125 -15.08 10.94 -5.94
C SER A 125 -15.92 11.72 -4.90
N GLY A 126 -15.28 12.44 -3.97
CA GLY A 126 -15.93 13.12 -2.84
C GLY A 126 -16.00 14.64 -2.90
N ASP A 127 -15.45 15.29 -3.94
CA ASP A 127 -15.32 16.76 -4.01
C ASP A 127 -16.40 17.45 -4.89
N ASP A 128 -17.21 16.72 -5.66
CA ASP A 128 -18.14 17.32 -6.63
C ASP A 128 -19.59 17.51 -6.13
N THR A 129 -19.82 17.76 -4.84
CA THR A 129 -21.19 18.09 -4.37
C THR A 129 -21.23 19.08 -3.21
N ASP A 130 -20.54 20.22 -3.35
CA ASP A 130 -20.94 21.43 -2.62
C ASP A 130 -20.63 22.70 -3.43
N ALA A 131 -21.33 22.85 -4.54
CA ALA A 131 -21.49 24.13 -5.23
C ALA A 131 -22.99 24.34 -5.48
N GLY A 132 -23.73 24.57 -4.40
CA GLY A 132 -25.11 24.99 -4.46
C GLY A 132 -25.46 25.90 -3.29
N HIS A 133 -25.47 27.21 -3.53
CA HIS A 133 -26.64 28.10 -3.39
C HIS A 133 -26.28 29.53 -3.83
#